data_AF-A0A3M8LMC2-F1
#
_entry.id   AF-A0A3M8LMC2-F1
#
_cell.length_a   1.000
_cell.length_b   1.000
_cell.length_c   1.000
_cell.angle_alpha   90.00
_cell.angle_beta   90.00
_cell.angle_gamma   90.00
#
_symmetry.space_group_name_H-M   'P 1'
#
loop_
_entity.id
_entity.type
_entity.pdbx_description
1 polymer ?
#
loop_
_entity_poly.entity_id
_entity_poly.type
_entity_poly.pdbx_seq_one_letter_code
_entity_poly.pdbx_strand_id
1 'polypeptide(L)'
;MTMIEAMGRIQQIQSTLQQLRGVQAPASTGATAATAGSAGFATSLAGALGAAAATSTGTATAPANPGAATGSDVVAAAEKYLGVPYVFGGEDASGMDCSGLVQRVYGDLGIDMPRLVSGQMTVGTEVGSLAEAKPGDLIVTGGGDHILIYAGDHKVIHAPYEGRTVCLVDAYMDDSDIDTIRRVIPDSPAPTAASAVAALAGTAGLGGTALSGTGLGGPGAGLGAGGSDMLSAALASIVKGSAS
;
A
#
# COMPACT_ATOMS: atom_id res chain seq x y z
N MET A 1 41.00 -6.34 7.02
CA MET A 1 40.41 -7.19 5.96
C MET A 1 41.12 -6.85 4.67
N THR A 2 41.88 -7.79 4.14
CA THR A 2 42.76 -7.53 2.98
C THR A 2 41.96 -7.63 1.69
N MET A 3 42.35 -6.87 0.67
CA MET A 3 41.71 -6.85 -0.66
C MET A 3 41.64 -8.26 -1.30
N ILE A 4 42.50 -9.17 -0.86
CA ILE A 4 42.55 -10.60 -1.26
C ILE A 4 41.39 -11.40 -0.65
N GLU A 5 40.98 -11.12 0.59
CA GLU A 5 39.81 -11.74 1.22
C GLU A 5 38.50 -11.26 0.56
N ALA A 6 38.46 -9.99 0.14
CA ALA A 6 37.32 -9.42 -0.60
C ALA A 6 37.16 -10.04 -2.00
N MET A 7 38.27 -10.25 -2.73
CA MET A 7 38.24 -10.92 -4.03
C MET A 7 37.86 -12.40 -3.92
N GLY A 8 38.25 -13.09 -2.85
CA GLY A 8 37.84 -14.47 -2.58
C GLY A 8 36.33 -14.61 -2.37
N ARG A 9 35.73 -13.71 -1.57
CA ARG A 9 34.28 -13.67 -1.35
C ARG A 9 33.50 -13.38 -2.64
N ILE A 10 34.01 -12.49 -3.49
CA ILE A 10 33.39 -12.15 -4.78
C ILE A 10 33.37 -13.37 -5.72
N GLN A 11 34.45 -14.15 -5.79
CA GLN A 11 34.47 -15.36 -6.62
C GLN A 11 33.57 -16.48 -6.08
N GLN A 12 33.38 -16.55 -4.76
CA GLN A 12 32.46 -17.50 -4.14
C GLN A 12 30.98 -17.14 -4.40
N ILE A 13 30.66 -15.85 -4.49
CA ILE A 13 29.31 -15.37 -4.83
C ILE A 13 29.00 -15.67 -6.31
N GLN A 14 29.95 -15.42 -7.21
CA GLN A 14 29.76 -15.69 -8.65
C GLN A 14 29.55 -17.18 -8.95
N SER A 15 30.32 -18.07 -8.31
CA SER A 15 30.16 -19.52 -8.46
C SER A 15 28.83 -20.04 -7.91
N THR A 16 28.34 -19.47 -6.81
CA THR A 16 27.01 -19.82 -6.25
C THR A 16 25.88 -19.39 -7.18
N LEU A 17 26.00 -18.23 -7.82
CA LEU A 17 25.02 -17.74 -8.80
C LEU A 17 25.02 -18.56 -10.10
N GLN A 18 26.17 -19.08 -10.55
CA GLN A 18 26.21 -19.99 -11.71
C GLN A 18 25.58 -21.37 -11.43
N GLN A 19 25.63 -21.85 -10.18
CA GLN A 19 24.99 -23.12 -9.80
C GLN A 19 23.46 -23.01 -9.71
N LEU A 20 22.95 -21.88 -9.23
CA LEU A 20 21.50 -21.64 -9.11
C LEU A 20 20.81 -21.41 -10.47
N ARG A 21 21.53 -20.86 -11.45
CA ARG A 21 21.02 -20.68 -12.83
C ARG A 21 20.92 -21.97 -13.64
N GLY A 22 21.49 -23.09 -13.16
CA GLY A 22 21.38 -24.40 -13.78
C GLY A 22 20.12 -25.19 -13.39
N VAL A 23 19.32 -24.70 -12.44
CA VAL A 23 18.15 -25.41 -11.91
C VAL A 23 16.85 -24.71 -12.37
N GLN A 24 16.48 -24.92 -13.63
CA GLN A 24 15.13 -24.63 -14.13
C GLN A 24 14.57 -25.84 -14.90
N ALA A 25 13.63 -26.51 -14.21
CA ALA A 25 12.51 -27.36 -14.63
C ALA A 25 12.71 -28.53 -15.64
N PRO A 26 12.38 -29.78 -15.27
CA PRO A 26 12.03 -30.82 -16.23
C PRO A 26 10.63 -30.56 -16.81
N ALA A 27 10.54 -30.66 -18.14
CA ALA A 27 9.29 -30.62 -18.88
C ALA A 27 8.39 -31.84 -18.61
N SER A 28 7.08 -31.59 -18.65
CA SER A 28 5.94 -32.48 -18.42
C SER A 28 5.89 -33.71 -19.34
N THR A 29 5.66 -34.89 -18.77
CA THR A 29 5.12 -36.05 -19.49
C THR A 29 4.01 -36.74 -18.69
N GLY A 30 2.82 -36.87 -19.30
CA GLY A 30 1.97 -38.05 -19.16
C GLY A 30 0.95 -38.08 -18.03
N ALA A 31 -0.29 -37.68 -18.34
CA ALA A 31 -1.48 -38.09 -17.59
C ALA A 31 -1.84 -39.55 -17.94
N THR A 32 -1.92 -40.46 -16.95
CA THR A 32 -2.89 -41.57 -16.96
C THR A 32 -3.16 -42.12 -15.55
N ALA A 33 -4.44 -42.09 -15.16
CA ALA A 33 -5.17 -42.97 -14.22
C ALA A 33 -4.70 -43.15 -12.76
N ALA A 34 -5.51 -42.64 -11.82
CA ALA A 34 -5.94 -43.38 -10.63
C ALA A 34 -7.23 -42.76 -10.03
N THR A 35 -8.38 -43.24 -10.49
CA THR A 35 -9.70 -42.96 -9.90
C THR A 35 -9.95 -43.95 -8.76
N ALA A 36 -9.71 -43.55 -7.50
CA ALA A 36 -10.37 -44.07 -6.29
C ALA A 36 -9.75 -43.44 -5.03
N GLY A 37 -10.44 -42.49 -4.39
CA GLY A 37 -10.02 -41.99 -3.08
C GLY A 37 -10.65 -40.69 -2.59
N SER A 38 -11.23 -39.88 -3.47
CA SER A 38 -11.57 -38.48 -3.14
C SER A 38 -12.84 -38.25 -2.30
N ALA A 39 -13.66 -39.28 -2.03
CA ALA A 39 -14.90 -39.11 -1.28
C ALA A 39 -14.71 -39.12 0.25
N GLY A 40 -13.72 -39.85 0.77
CA GLY A 40 -13.45 -39.94 2.22
C GLY A 40 -12.69 -38.74 2.79
N PHE A 41 -11.81 -38.14 1.97
CA PHE A 41 -11.03 -36.98 2.38
C PHE A 41 -11.87 -35.71 2.46
N ALA A 42 -12.78 -35.49 1.50
CA ALA A 42 -13.69 -34.35 1.50
C ALA A 42 -14.62 -34.33 2.73
N THR A 43 -15.12 -35.50 3.14
CA THR A 43 -15.97 -35.64 4.33
C THR A 43 -15.20 -35.39 5.63
N SER A 44 -13.93 -35.83 5.69
CA SER A 44 -13.08 -35.63 6.88
C SER A 44 -12.63 -34.17 7.03
N LEU A 45 -12.38 -33.48 5.91
CA LEU A 45 -12.04 -32.05 5.90
C LEU A 45 -13.24 -31.18 6.29
N ALA A 46 -14.45 -31.52 5.83
CA ALA A 46 -15.67 -30.81 6.21
C ALA A 46 -16.00 -30.94 7.72
N GLY A 47 -15.75 -32.10 8.32
CA GLY A 47 -15.90 -32.31 9.76
C GLY A 47 -14.87 -31.53 10.60
N ALA A 48 -13.63 -31.41 10.13
CA ALA A 48 -12.58 -30.64 10.80
C ALA A 48 -12.81 -29.12 10.73
N LEU A 49 -13.33 -28.61 9.61
CA LEU A 49 -13.65 -27.19 9.43
C LEU A 49 -14.92 -26.77 10.21
N GLY A 50 -15.90 -27.67 10.38
CA GLY A 50 -17.12 -27.41 11.14
C GLY A 50 -16.90 -27.28 12.65
N ALA A 51 -15.88 -27.97 13.19
CA ALA A 51 -15.53 -27.90 14.61
C ALA A 51 -14.61 -26.72 14.97
N ALA A 52 -13.90 -26.14 14.00
CA ALA A 52 -13.00 -25.00 14.20
C ALA A 52 -13.71 -23.63 14.18
N ALA A 53 -14.96 -23.57 13.69
CA ALA A 53 -15.72 -22.31 13.58
C ALA A 53 -16.41 -21.88 14.89
N ALA A 54 -16.33 -22.66 15.97
CA ALA A 54 -17.08 -22.41 17.21
C ALA A 54 -16.28 -21.84 18.38
N THR A 55 -14.99 -21.50 18.24
CA THR A 55 -14.19 -20.95 19.37
C THR A 55 -13.10 -19.98 18.96
N SER A 56 -13.49 -18.85 18.35
CA SER A 56 -12.61 -17.69 18.22
C SER A 56 -13.40 -16.39 18.38
N THR A 57 -13.88 -16.13 19.60
CA THR A 57 -14.21 -14.75 20.02
C THR A 57 -12.90 -14.07 20.42
N GLY A 58 -12.08 -13.77 19.41
CA GLY A 58 -10.91 -12.92 19.53
C GLY A 58 -11.01 -11.88 18.43
N THR A 59 -10.98 -10.61 18.82
CA THR A 59 -11.04 -9.45 17.91
C THR A 59 -9.94 -9.55 16.86
N ALA A 60 -10.27 -10.16 15.72
CA ALA A 60 -9.40 -10.20 14.56
C ALA A 60 -9.47 -8.82 13.90
N THR A 61 -8.38 -8.05 14.00
CA THR A 61 -8.10 -6.96 13.07
C THR A 61 -8.21 -7.54 11.66
N ALA A 62 -9.17 -7.04 10.89
CA ALA A 62 -9.38 -7.44 9.52
C ALA A 62 -8.07 -7.25 8.71
N PRO A 63 -7.77 -8.11 7.73
CA PRO A 63 -6.64 -7.89 6.83
C PRO A 63 -6.79 -6.49 6.22
N ALA A 64 -5.75 -5.66 6.35
CA ALA A 64 -5.73 -4.34 5.78
C ALA A 64 -6.00 -4.48 4.28
N ASN A 65 -7.12 -3.94 3.82
CA ASN A 65 -7.37 -3.80 2.41
C ASN A 65 -6.22 -2.92 1.86
N PRO A 66 -5.47 -3.34 0.82
CA PRO A 66 -4.34 -2.56 0.31
C PRO A 66 -4.75 -1.18 -0.22
N GLY A 67 -6.05 -0.97 -0.45
CA GLY A 67 -6.63 0.35 -0.73
C GLY A 67 -6.98 1.18 0.51
N ALA A 68 -6.58 0.79 1.73
CA ALA A 68 -6.83 1.53 2.98
C ALA A 68 -5.54 1.89 3.73
N ALA A 69 -4.41 1.23 3.41
CA ALA A 69 -3.11 1.63 3.95
C ALA A 69 -2.72 3.01 3.41
N THR A 70 -2.11 3.82 4.26
CA THR A 70 -1.61 5.15 3.94
C THR A 70 -0.08 5.18 4.03
N GLY A 71 0.55 6.20 3.46
CA GLY A 71 1.99 6.41 3.58
C GLY A 71 2.48 6.46 5.04
N SER A 72 1.68 7.01 5.95
CA SER A 72 1.97 7.02 7.38
C SER A 72 1.96 5.63 8.00
N ASP A 73 1.10 4.73 7.53
CA ASP A 73 1.08 3.33 8.00
C ASP A 73 2.35 2.59 7.58
N VAL A 74 2.93 2.91 6.42
CA VAL A 74 4.24 2.39 5.97
C VAL A 74 5.33 2.81 6.93
N VAL A 75 5.37 4.09 7.30
CA VAL A 75 6.38 4.61 8.25
C VAL A 75 6.20 3.95 9.61
N ALA A 76 4.97 3.88 10.14
CA ALA A 76 4.68 3.23 11.41
C ALA A 76 5.03 1.73 11.40
N ALA A 77 4.86 1.04 10.27
CA ALA A 77 5.32 -0.33 10.10
C ALA A 77 6.85 -0.42 10.06
N ALA A 78 7.54 0.48 9.35
CA ALA A 78 9.00 0.56 9.28
C ALA A 78 9.65 0.82 10.65
N GLU A 79 9.02 1.67 11.47
CA GLU A 79 9.51 1.98 12.82
C GLU A 79 9.58 0.75 13.74
N LYS A 80 8.76 -0.28 13.52
CA LYS A 80 8.80 -1.53 14.30
C LYS A 80 10.10 -2.30 14.12
N TYR A 81 10.80 -2.07 13.02
CA TYR A 81 12.04 -2.76 12.67
C TYR A 81 13.30 -1.98 13.07
N LEU A 82 13.15 -0.79 13.66
CA LEU A 82 14.29 -0.03 14.18
C LEU A 82 15.10 -0.87 15.18
N GLY A 83 16.41 -0.89 15.00
CA GLY A 83 17.33 -1.68 15.82
C GLY A 83 17.56 -3.12 15.36
N VAL A 84 16.83 -3.63 14.37
CA VAL A 84 17.11 -4.95 13.76
C VAL A 84 18.49 -4.91 13.09
N PRO A 85 19.38 -5.90 13.33
CA PRO A 85 20.71 -5.90 12.73
C PRO A 85 20.65 -6.10 11.22
N TYR A 86 21.57 -5.45 10.50
CA TYR A 86 21.73 -5.70 9.08
C TYR A 86 22.34 -7.07 8.85
N VAL A 87 21.68 -7.89 8.03
CA VAL A 87 22.21 -9.16 7.52
C VAL A 87 21.91 -9.22 6.04
N PHE A 88 22.96 -9.35 5.22
CA PHE A 88 22.82 -9.49 3.77
C PHE A 88 21.96 -10.71 3.44
N GLY A 89 20.90 -10.53 2.64
CA GLY A 89 19.96 -11.60 2.34
C GLY A 89 18.88 -11.83 3.41
N GLY A 90 18.93 -11.11 4.54
CA GLY A 90 17.98 -11.27 5.64
C GLY A 90 16.62 -10.62 5.40
N GLU A 91 15.55 -11.25 5.90
CA GLU A 91 14.15 -10.82 5.74
C GLU A 91 13.34 -10.94 7.05
N ASP A 92 14.03 -11.16 8.17
CA ASP A 92 13.40 -11.51 9.45
C ASP A 92 13.87 -10.60 10.58
N ALA A 93 13.20 -10.69 11.74
CA ALA A 93 13.55 -9.93 12.93
C ALA A 93 14.96 -10.23 13.48
N SER A 94 15.56 -11.36 13.11
CA SER A 94 16.93 -11.74 13.47
C SER A 94 17.99 -11.06 12.60
N GLY A 95 17.60 -10.46 11.47
CA GLY A 95 18.53 -9.85 10.53
C GLY A 95 17.87 -9.50 9.20
N MET A 96 18.11 -8.30 8.70
CA MET A 96 17.40 -7.77 7.54
C MET A 96 18.30 -6.90 6.66
N ASP A 97 18.18 -7.03 5.35
CA ASP A 97 18.84 -6.11 4.41
C ASP A 97 17.88 -5.00 3.94
N CYS A 98 18.38 -4.08 3.09
CA CYS A 98 17.63 -2.91 2.65
C CYS A 98 16.32 -3.27 1.93
N SER A 99 16.34 -4.30 1.08
CA SER A 99 15.17 -4.74 0.32
C SER A 99 14.28 -5.71 1.11
N GLY A 100 14.84 -6.47 2.04
CA GLY A 100 14.11 -7.29 3.01
C GLY A 100 13.30 -6.42 3.98
N LEU A 101 13.84 -5.25 4.37
CA LEU A 101 13.11 -4.25 5.15
C LEU A 101 11.86 -3.76 4.42
N VAL A 102 12.02 -3.37 3.16
CA VAL A 102 10.88 -2.94 2.34
C VAL A 102 9.86 -4.07 2.23
N GLN A 103 10.27 -5.28 1.89
CA GLN A 103 9.36 -6.43 1.80
C GLN A 103 8.57 -6.65 3.07
N ARG A 104 9.24 -6.58 4.23
CA ARG A 104 8.60 -6.83 5.50
C ARG A 104 7.60 -5.74 5.86
N VAL A 105 7.97 -4.47 5.66
CA VAL A 105 7.12 -3.31 5.94
C VAL A 105 5.86 -3.34 5.10
N TYR A 106 5.97 -3.59 3.79
CA TYR A 106 4.81 -3.69 2.91
C TYR A 106 4.02 -4.99 3.14
N GLY A 107 4.69 -6.09 3.49
CA GLY A 107 4.06 -7.35 3.87
C GLY A 107 3.18 -7.23 5.12
N ASP A 108 3.60 -6.44 6.11
CA ASP A 108 2.77 -6.13 7.29
C ASP A 108 1.47 -5.38 6.92
N LEU A 109 1.47 -4.68 5.79
CA LEU A 109 0.31 -3.98 5.21
C LEU A 109 -0.44 -4.83 4.18
N GLY A 110 -0.03 -6.08 3.95
CA GLY A 110 -0.65 -7.00 2.99
C GLY A 110 -0.27 -6.72 1.53
N ILE A 111 0.80 -5.99 1.27
CA ILE A 111 1.31 -5.67 -0.07
C ILE A 111 2.55 -6.54 -0.35
N ASP A 112 2.47 -7.34 -1.41
CA ASP A 112 3.59 -8.18 -1.86
C ASP A 112 4.61 -7.33 -2.64
N MET A 113 5.89 -7.44 -2.27
CA MET A 113 6.98 -6.68 -2.88
C MET A 113 8.07 -7.62 -3.40
N PRO A 114 8.69 -7.32 -4.56
CA PRO A 114 9.80 -8.11 -5.06
C PRO A 114 10.98 -8.17 -4.07
N ARG A 115 11.71 -9.29 -4.04
CA ARG A 115 12.87 -9.46 -3.15
C ARG A 115 14.02 -8.51 -3.42
N LEU A 116 14.24 -8.20 -4.69
CA LEU A 116 15.40 -7.44 -5.16
C LEU A 116 15.04 -5.97 -5.37
N VAL A 117 15.98 -5.08 -5.07
CA VAL A 117 15.84 -3.63 -5.31
C VAL A 117 15.48 -3.35 -6.78
N SER A 118 16.05 -4.10 -7.72
CA SER A 118 15.74 -4.00 -9.16
C SER A 118 14.27 -4.27 -9.50
N GLY A 119 13.58 -5.10 -8.71
CA GLY A 119 12.14 -5.30 -8.83
C GLY A 119 11.37 -4.19 -8.11
N GLN A 120 11.78 -3.84 -6.89
CA GLN A 120 11.13 -2.82 -6.07
C GLN A 120 11.13 -1.43 -6.74
N MET A 121 12.22 -1.09 -7.44
CA MET A 121 12.36 0.16 -8.20
C MET A 121 11.45 0.25 -9.43
N THR A 122 10.63 -0.77 -9.72
CA THR A 122 9.65 -0.77 -10.82
C THR A 122 8.20 -0.78 -10.32
N VAL A 123 8.00 -0.84 -9.00
CA VAL A 123 6.67 -0.90 -8.39
C VAL A 123 6.14 0.51 -8.17
N GLY A 124 4.83 0.70 -8.36
CA GLY A 124 4.17 1.97 -8.04
C GLY A 124 4.38 3.04 -9.10
N THR A 125 4.24 4.30 -8.68
CA THR A 125 4.36 5.48 -9.55
C THR A 125 5.66 6.22 -9.28
N GLU A 126 6.30 6.76 -10.32
CA GLU A 126 7.47 7.61 -10.16
C GLU A 126 7.14 8.95 -9.52
N VAL A 127 8.01 9.42 -8.62
CA VAL A 127 7.97 10.75 -8.03
C VAL A 127 9.20 11.52 -8.52
N GLY A 128 9.02 12.77 -8.94
CA GLY A 128 10.03 13.50 -9.71
C GLY A 128 11.21 14.03 -8.91
N SER A 129 11.07 14.20 -7.59
CA SER A 129 12.11 14.76 -6.72
C SER A 129 11.86 14.42 -5.25
N LEU A 130 12.90 14.56 -4.41
CA LEU A 130 12.77 14.41 -2.96
C LEU A 130 11.81 15.45 -2.36
N ALA A 131 11.68 16.63 -2.99
CA ALA A 131 10.73 17.67 -2.57
C ALA A 131 9.26 17.25 -2.74
N GLU A 132 8.97 16.35 -3.67
CA GLU A 132 7.63 15.78 -3.90
C GLU A 132 7.40 14.46 -3.17
N ALA A 133 8.44 13.95 -2.49
CA ALA A 133 8.39 12.71 -1.73
C ALA A 133 7.46 12.85 -0.53
N LYS A 134 6.72 11.78 -0.26
CA LYS A 134 5.76 11.67 0.82
C LYS A 134 6.09 10.49 1.71
N PRO A 135 5.69 10.53 2.99
CA PRO A 135 5.90 9.42 3.91
C PRO A 135 5.47 8.08 3.27
N GLY A 136 6.33 7.08 3.34
CA GLY A 136 6.12 5.77 2.72
C GLY A 136 6.54 5.67 1.26
N ASP A 137 7.12 6.71 0.65
CA ASP A 137 7.77 6.58 -0.66
C ASP A 137 9.11 5.84 -0.53
N LEU A 138 9.44 5.07 -1.57
CA LEU A 138 10.70 4.34 -1.67
C LEU A 138 11.72 5.16 -2.44
N ILE A 139 12.89 5.37 -1.86
CA ILE A 139 14.00 6.08 -2.50
C ILE A 139 15.08 5.06 -2.83
N VAL A 140 15.44 4.96 -4.12
CA VAL A 140 16.48 4.06 -4.61
C VAL A 140 17.72 4.87 -4.96
N THR A 141 18.89 4.38 -4.56
CA THR A 141 20.18 5.06 -4.70
C THR A 141 21.29 4.09 -5.13
N GLY A 142 22.41 4.64 -5.61
CA GLY A 142 23.60 3.88 -5.94
C GLY A 142 23.47 2.97 -7.17
N GLY A 143 22.65 3.32 -8.16
CA GLY A 143 22.41 2.49 -9.34
C GLY A 143 21.46 1.32 -9.08
N GLY A 144 20.66 1.40 -8.02
CA GLY A 144 19.78 0.29 -7.61
C GLY A 144 20.40 -0.68 -6.59
N ASP A 145 21.50 -0.31 -5.95
CA ASP A 145 22.15 -1.13 -4.92
C ASP A 145 21.52 -0.93 -3.52
N HIS A 146 20.89 0.22 -3.28
CA HIS A 146 20.36 0.56 -1.96
C HIS A 146 18.98 1.22 -2.03
N ILE A 147 18.12 0.87 -1.07
CA ILE A 147 16.74 1.37 -0.98
C ILE A 147 16.42 1.87 0.43
N LEU A 148 15.64 2.95 0.50
CA LEU A 148 15.22 3.61 1.72
C LEU A 148 13.72 3.89 1.70
N ILE A 149 13.13 4.01 2.88
CA ILE A 149 11.74 4.42 3.08
C ILE A 149 11.75 5.86 3.56
N TYR A 150 11.11 6.76 2.83
CA TYR A 150 10.97 8.16 3.25
C TYR A 150 9.99 8.25 4.42
N ALA A 151 10.42 8.83 5.53
CA ALA A 151 9.61 8.96 6.74
C ALA A 151 8.84 10.29 6.81
N GLY A 152 9.11 11.22 5.90
CA GLY A 152 8.68 12.61 6.02
C GLY A 152 9.72 13.48 6.72
N ASP A 153 9.50 14.80 6.75
CA ASP A 153 10.34 15.77 7.46
C ASP A 153 11.85 15.67 7.16
N HIS A 154 12.20 15.36 5.90
CA HIS A 154 13.59 15.14 5.47
C HIS A 154 14.27 13.97 6.19
N LYS A 155 13.52 12.94 6.59
CA LYS A 155 14.01 11.73 7.27
C LYS A 155 13.75 10.48 6.46
N VAL A 156 14.62 9.50 6.65
CA VAL A 156 14.57 8.19 5.98
C VAL A 156 14.83 7.07 6.97
N ILE A 157 14.16 5.94 6.75
CA ILE A 157 14.41 4.68 7.44
C ILE A 157 15.07 3.72 6.46
N HIS A 158 16.19 3.13 6.86
CA HIS A 158 16.88 2.13 6.04
C HIS A 158 17.69 1.14 6.88
N ALA A 159 18.03 0.02 6.25
CA ALA A 159 19.04 -0.92 6.74
C ALA A 159 20.36 -0.62 5.99
N PRO A 160 21.35 0.04 6.62
CA PRO A 160 22.48 0.63 5.90
C PRO A 160 23.49 -0.40 5.36
N TYR A 161 24.14 -1.18 6.23
CA TYR A 161 25.16 -2.17 5.87
C TYR A 161 25.51 -3.04 7.08
N GLU A 162 26.28 -4.11 6.84
CA GLU A 162 26.70 -5.08 7.86
C GLU A 162 27.34 -4.42 9.10
N GLY A 163 26.94 -4.88 10.29
CA GLY A 163 27.43 -4.32 11.55
C GLY A 163 26.71 -3.06 12.01
N ARG A 164 25.69 -2.61 11.28
CA ARG A 164 24.74 -1.59 11.69
C ARG A 164 23.34 -2.17 11.81
N THR A 165 22.43 -1.39 12.36
CA THR A 165 21.03 -1.76 12.53
C THR A 165 20.16 -0.86 11.67
N VAL A 166 18.92 -1.29 11.43
CA VAL A 166 17.87 -0.44 10.87
C VAL A 166 17.75 0.82 11.71
N CYS A 167 17.81 1.98 11.08
CA CYS A 167 17.80 3.27 11.76
C CYS A 167 17.00 4.31 10.98
N LEU A 168 16.45 5.26 11.73
CA LEU A 168 15.86 6.49 11.22
C LEU A 168 16.92 7.59 11.29
N VAL A 169 17.21 8.22 10.15
CA VAL A 169 18.23 9.26 10.01
C VAL A 169 17.69 10.40 9.16
N ASP A 170 18.32 11.57 9.25
CA ASP A 170 18.09 12.64 8.28
C ASP A 170 18.54 12.17 6.89
N ALA A 171 17.74 12.49 5.87
CA ALA A 171 18.10 12.18 4.49
C ALA A 171 19.41 12.88 4.17
N TYR A 172 20.42 12.08 3.80
CA TYR A 172 21.78 12.53 3.55
C TYR A 172 22.09 12.62 2.05
N MET A 173 21.08 12.40 1.21
CA MET A 173 21.16 12.38 -0.24
C MET A 173 20.54 13.64 -0.82
N ASP A 174 21.12 14.10 -1.92
CA ASP A 174 20.52 15.10 -2.80
C ASP A 174 19.80 14.41 -3.98
N ASP A 175 18.95 15.15 -4.71
CA ASP A 175 18.24 14.63 -5.89
C ASP A 175 19.17 14.02 -6.95
N SER A 176 20.44 14.43 -7.00
CA SER A 176 21.44 13.87 -7.92
C SER A 176 21.95 12.47 -7.56
N ASP A 177 21.81 12.05 -6.31
CA ASP A 177 22.24 10.73 -5.83
C ASP A 177 21.10 9.69 -5.90
N ILE A 178 19.89 10.15 -6.22
CA ILE A 178 18.68 9.35 -6.28
C ILE A 178 18.50 8.82 -7.70
N ASP A 179 18.41 7.50 -7.83
CA ASP A 179 18.10 6.86 -9.11
C ASP A 179 16.61 7.01 -9.44
N THR A 180 15.75 6.72 -8.46
CA THR A 180 14.31 6.85 -8.62
C THR A 180 13.59 6.89 -7.28
N ILE A 181 12.43 7.54 -7.26
CA ILE A 181 11.52 7.55 -6.11
C ILE A 181 10.22 6.88 -6.55
N ARG A 182 9.76 5.90 -5.77
CA ARG A 182 8.58 5.09 -6.07
C ARG A 182 7.51 5.23 -4.99
N ARG A 183 6.35 5.72 -5.38
CA ARG A 183 5.14 5.74 -4.56
C ARG A 183 4.32 4.48 -4.80
N VAL A 184 4.35 3.57 -3.83
CA VAL A 184 3.61 2.29 -3.90
C VAL A 184 2.15 2.45 -3.47
N ILE A 185 1.89 3.31 -2.49
CA ILE A 185 0.54 3.56 -1.95
C ILE A 185 0.05 4.94 -2.41
N PRO A 186 -1.12 5.04 -3.06
CA PRO A 186 -1.67 6.32 -3.46
C PRO A 186 -2.14 7.17 -2.25
N ASP A 187 -2.04 8.50 -2.39
CA ASP A 187 -2.42 9.51 -1.40
C ASP A 187 -3.91 9.54 -1.01
N SER A 188 -4.73 8.79 -1.72
CA SER A 188 -6.12 8.55 -1.33
C SER A 188 -6.39 7.07 -1.46
N PRO A 189 -7.12 6.48 -0.50
CA PRO A 189 -7.66 5.14 -0.70
C PRO A 189 -8.42 5.19 -2.01
N ALA A 190 -7.95 4.45 -3.02
CA ALA A 190 -8.69 4.32 -4.27
C ALA A 190 -10.15 3.99 -3.89
N PRO A 191 -11.17 4.63 -4.49
CA PRO A 191 -12.55 4.41 -4.09
C PRO A 191 -12.84 2.91 -4.27
N THR A 192 -12.81 2.19 -3.16
CA THR A 192 -13.07 0.77 -3.14
C THR A 192 -14.54 0.59 -3.50
N ALA A 193 -14.85 -0.49 -4.23
CA ALA A 193 -16.20 -0.84 -4.66
C ALA A 193 -17.24 -0.93 -3.50
N ALA A 194 -16.80 -0.86 -2.24
CA ALA A 194 -17.65 -0.67 -1.06
C ALA A 194 -18.36 0.70 -1.01
N SER A 195 -17.72 1.78 -1.47
CA SER A 195 -18.34 3.11 -1.55
C SER A 195 -19.37 3.21 -2.68
N ALA A 196 -19.20 2.40 -3.75
CA ALA A 196 -20.17 2.29 -4.82
C ALA A 196 -21.48 1.60 -4.38
N VAL A 197 -21.41 0.65 -3.44
CA VAL A 197 -22.61 0.00 -2.88
C VAL A 197 -23.34 0.89 -1.86
N ALA A 198 -22.63 1.75 -1.12
CA ALA A 198 -23.24 2.74 -0.24
C ALA A 198 -23.95 3.86 -1.02
N ALA A 199 -23.38 4.29 -2.15
CA ALA A 199 -24.01 5.27 -3.05
C ALA A 199 -25.24 4.72 -3.77
N LEU A 200 -25.28 3.41 -4.05
CA LEU A 200 -26.45 2.75 -4.66
C LEU A 200 -27.57 2.45 -3.65
N ALA A 201 -27.24 2.26 -2.35
CA ALA A 201 -28.23 2.11 -1.30
C ALA A 201 -28.91 3.43 -0.90
N GLY A 202 -28.28 4.58 -1.17
CA GLY A 202 -28.81 5.91 -0.86
C GLY A 202 -29.92 6.43 -1.78
N THR A 203 -30.21 5.77 -2.91
CA THR A 203 -31.21 6.22 -3.90
C THR A 203 -32.50 5.39 -3.93
N ALA A 204 -32.64 4.37 -3.08
CA ALA A 204 -33.85 3.54 -2.98
C ALA A 204 -34.95 4.12 -2.06
N GLY A 205 -34.83 5.37 -1.63
CA GLY A 205 -35.71 5.98 -0.60
C GLY A 205 -36.76 6.99 -1.08
N LEU A 206 -36.97 7.18 -2.39
CA LEU A 206 -37.90 8.22 -2.90
C LEU A 206 -38.75 7.70 -4.06
N GLY A 207 -39.82 6.97 -3.75
CA GLY A 207 -40.74 6.51 -4.80
C GLY A 207 -41.93 5.72 -4.26
N GLY A 208 -42.90 6.43 -3.68
CA GLY A 208 -44.15 5.82 -3.20
C GLY A 208 -45.29 6.85 -3.19
N THR A 209 -45.75 7.24 -4.37
CA THR A 209 -47.00 7.97 -4.61
C THR A 209 -48.20 7.14 -4.14
N ALA A 210 -48.73 7.46 -2.96
CA ALA A 210 -50.05 6.98 -2.55
C ALA A 210 -51.12 7.94 -3.11
N LEU A 211 -51.84 7.47 -4.13
CA LEU A 211 -53.04 8.08 -4.69
C LEU A 211 -54.29 7.40 -4.10
N SER A 212 -55.25 8.26 -3.72
CA SER A 212 -56.70 8.03 -3.58
C SER A 212 -57.25 7.60 -2.21
N GLY A 213 -58.07 8.48 -1.64
CA GLY A 213 -58.94 8.22 -0.49
C GLY A 213 -59.79 9.43 -0.11
N THR A 214 -60.96 9.54 -0.72
CA THR A 214 -62.05 10.51 -0.56
C THR A 214 -62.32 10.98 0.89
N GLY A 215 -62.39 12.29 1.12
CA GLY A 215 -62.85 12.85 2.41
C GLY A 215 -63.22 14.33 2.31
N LEU A 216 -64.52 14.62 2.32
CA LEU A 216 -65.12 15.95 2.42
C LEU A 216 -64.82 16.60 3.79
N GLY A 217 -64.52 17.92 3.81
CA GLY A 217 -64.78 18.74 4.99
C GLY A 217 -63.91 19.99 5.20
N GLY A 218 -64.48 21.17 4.92
CA GLY A 218 -64.34 22.36 5.79
C GLY A 218 -63.26 23.41 5.46
N PRO A 219 -63.59 24.71 5.41
CA PRO A 219 -62.63 25.80 5.17
C PRO A 219 -62.00 26.30 6.48
N GLY A 220 -60.71 26.63 6.45
CA GLY A 220 -60.00 27.22 7.58
C GLY A 220 -58.84 28.09 7.09
N ALA A 221 -58.92 29.38 7.39
CA ALA A 221 -58.06 30.46 6.94
C ALA A 221 -56.60 30.36 7.46
N GLY A 222 -55.67 30.94 6.71
CA GLY A 222 -54.30 31.16 7.16
C GLY A 222 -53.46 31.89 6.12
N LEU A 223 -53.53 33.22 6.11
CA LEU A 223 -52.66 34.11 5.35
C LEU A 223 -51.19 33.95 5.78
N GLY A 224 -50.28 33.95 4.82
CA GLY A 224 -48.84 34.03 5.05
C GLY A 224 -48.10 34.38 3.77
N ALA A 225 -48.17 35.66 3.39
CA ALA A 225 -47.41 36.24 2.30
C ALA A 225 -45.93 36.45 2.70
N GLY A 226 -45.01 36.36 1.74
CA GLY A 226 -43.76 37.11 1.82
C GLY A 226 -42.55 36.46 1.16
N GLY A 227 -42.15 37.00 0.00
CA GLY A 227 -40.74 37.23 -0.30
C GLY A 227 -40.09 36.28 -1.30
N SER A 228 -40.43 36.43 -2.58
CA SER A 228 -39.57 36.08 -3.68
C SER A 228 -38.39 37.08 -3.80
N ASP A 229 -37.38 36.64 -4.54
CA ASP A 229 -36.31 37.44 -5.15
C ASP A 229 -35.14 37.87 -4.26
N MET A 230 -33.95 37.39 -4.61
CA MET A 230 -32.80 38.21 -5.06
C MET A 230 -31.78 37.28 -5.72
N LEU A 231 -32.02 37.02 -7.01
CA LEU A 231 -31.03 36.53 -7.97
C LEU A 231 -30.33 37.74 -8.61
N SER A 232 -29.06 37.58 -8.94
CA SER A 232 -28.27 38.35 -9.93
C SER A 232 -27.58 39.67 -9.56
N ALA A 233 -26.25 39.58 -9.65
CA ALA A 233 -25.34 40.42 -10.44
C ALA A 233 -24.97 41.84 -9.97
N ALA A 234 -23.67 42.05 -9.75
CA ALA A 234 -22.94 43.23 -10.23
C ALA A 234 -21.43 42.97 -10.28
N LEU A 235 -20.97 42.61 -11.48
CA LEU A 235 -19.59 42.70 -11.95
C LEU A 235 -19.21 44.17 -12.22
N ALA A 236 -17.94 44.50 -11.95
CA ALA A 236 -17.07 45.41 -12.72
C ALA A 236 -17.36 46.93 -12.77
N SER A 237 -16.24 47.66 -12.84
CA SER A 237 -16.04 49.07 -13.23
C SER A 237 -16.02 50.13 -12.13
N ILE A 238 -14.81 50.44 -11.65
CA ILE A 238 -14.43 51.82 -11.31
C ILE A 238 -13.14 52.14 -12.06
N VAL A 239 -13.30 52.82 -13.20
CA VAL A 239 -12.29 53.62 -13.90
C VAL A 239 -12.69 55.09 -13.75
N LYS A 240 -11.81 55.87 -13.10
CA LYS A 240 -11.50 57.32 -13.28
C LYS A 240 -10.78 57.78 -12.01
N GLY A 241 -9.63 58.44 -12.00
CA GLY A 241 -8.84 59.09 -13.04
C GLY A 241 -8.18 60.35 -12.45
N SER A 242 -7.08 60.78 -13.08
CA SER A 242 -6.51 62.15 -13.11
C SER A 242 -5.27 62.46 -12.27
N ALA A 243 -4.16 62.61 -13.01
CA ALA A 243 -3.10 63.63 -12.95
C ALA A 243 -2.70 64.26 -11.60
N SER A 244 -1.40 64.14 -11.27
CA SER A 244 -0.43 65.22 -11.53
C SER A 244 1.00 64.73 -11.46
#